data_AF-A0A6P6AHQ7-F1
#
_entry.id   AF-A0A6P6AHQ7-F1
#
_cell.length_a   1.000
_cell.length_b   1.000
_cell.length_c   1.000
_cell.angle_alpha   90.00
_cell.angle_beta   90.00
_cell.angle_gamma   90.00
#
_symmetry.space_group_name_H-M   'P 1'
#
loop_
_entity.id
_entity.type
_entity.pdbx_description
1 polymer ?
#
loop_
_entity_poly.entity_id
_entity_poly.type
_entity_poly.pdbx_seq_one_letter_code
_entity_poly.pdbx_strand_id
1 'polypeptide(L)'
;MAALSEPVFLLNLNPLFTSKNPYPIHFLNLPKLPSKPLVIATCCAATPPSPSPSPSLPQDSDQNPFQTSSERIRDRRKVVRLAWEKLVRWSRSWRSKAKTDVLERTKKVVVLGGGSFGTAMAAHVANRKAQMEVSLLVRDPAVCQSINENHCNYKYFPEHKLPENVTATSDAKTALLGADYCLHAVPVQFSASFIEGIAEHVDPGLPFISLSKGLELNTLRMMSQIIPQTLKNPRQPFVALSGPSFALELMNKLPTAMVVASKDKKLANAVQQLLASSYLRISTSSDVTGVEIAGALKNVLAIAAGIVDGMNLGNNSMAALVAQGCSEIRWLATKMGAKPATITGLSGTGDIMLTCFVNLSRNRTVGVRLGSGEKLEDILSSMNQVAEGVSTAGAVIALAQKYNVKMPVLTAIARIIDSELTPKKAVLELMSLPQVVQTP
;
A
#
# COMPACT_ATOMS: atom_id res chain seq x y z
N MET A 1 59.68 38.18 -10.73
CA MET A 1 60.32 36.87 -10.47
C MET A 1 59.24 35.81 -10.55
N ALA A 2 59.48 34.81 -11.40
CA ALA A 2 58.78 33.54 -11.70
C ALA A 2 57.79 32.97 -10.67
N ALA A 3 56.80 32.10 -10.97
CA ALA A 3 56.15 31.59 -12.19
C ALA A 3 55.08 30.55 -11.75
N LEU A 4 54.08 30.28 -12.63
CA LEU A 4 53.24 29.06 -12.76
C LEU A 4 52.16 28.80 -11.67
N SER A 5 50.92 28.35 -11.92
CA SER A 5 50.23 27.85 -13.12
C SER A 5 48.73 27.65 -12.81
N GLU A 6 47.83 28.11 -13.69
CA GLU A 6 46.49 27.51 -13.96
C GLU A 6 46.64 26.49 -15.11
N PRO A 7 45.74 25.49 -15.37
CA PRO A 7 44.31 25.73 -15.65
C PRO A 7 43.26 24.59 -15.40
N VAL A 8 42.03 24.96 -15.76
CA VAL A 8 40.73 24.28 -15.98
C VAL A 8 40.74 22.94 -16.77
N PHE A 9 39.78 22.03 -16.50
CA PHE A 9 38.91 21.20 -17.41
C PHE A 9 38.31 19.99 -16.63
N LEU A 10 36.98 19.83 -16.46
CA LEU A 10 35.92 19.25 -17.33
C LEU A 10 35.57 17.75 -17.07
N LEU A 11 34.26 17.50 -16.89
CA LEU A 11 33.43 16.29 -17.11
C LEU A 11 34.07 14.89 -17.11
N ASN A 12 33.53 13.97 -16.28
CA ASN A 12 33.15 12.59 -16.66
C ASN A 12 32.44 11.87 -15.50
N LEU A 13 31.17 11.50 -15.68
CA LEU A 13 30.66 10.14 -15.98
C LEU A 13 30.70 9.16 -14.78
N ASN A 14 29.49 8.77 -14.36
CA ASN A 14 29.17 7.60 -13.54
C ASN A 14 29.94 6.34 -13.95
N PRO A 15 30.21 5.48 -12.96
CA PRO A 15 29.86 4.08 -13.15
C PRO A 15 29.14 3.46 -11.93
N LEU A 16 27.95 2.91 -12.21
CA LEU A 16 27.46 1.60 -11.74
C LEU A 16 27.91 1.15 -10.33
N PHE A 17 27.08 1.40 -9.33
CA PHE A 17 27.09 0.63 -8.08
C PHE A 17 26.68 -0.82 -8.36
N THR A 18 27.66 -1.72 -8.38
CA THR A 18 27.46 -3.17 -8.27
C THR A 18 27.59 -3.53 -6.79
N SER A 19 26.49 -3.98 -6.17
CA SER A 19 26.55 -4.54 -4.81
C SER A 19 27.23 -5.91 -4.87
N LYS A 20 28.50 -5.98 -4.44
CA LYS A 20 29.17 -7.25 -4.15
C LYS A 20 28.60 -7.82 -2.85
N ASN A 21 27.96 -8.98 -2.97
CA ASN A 21 27.51 -9.85 -1.89
C ASN A 21 28.73 -10.60 -1.31
N PRO A 22 29.04 -10.58 0.01
CA PRO A 22 30.14 -11.36 0.56
C PRO A 22 29.61 -12.59 1.30
N TYR A 23 29.54 -13.73 0.60
CA TYR A 23 29.45 -15.05 1.25
C TYR A 23 30.40 -16.02 0.53
N PRO A 24 31.39 -16.63 1.22
CA PRO A 24 32.21 -17.67 0.63
C PRO A 24 31.41 -18.98 0.54
N ILE A 25 31.34 -19.58 -0.64
CA ILE A 25 30.79 -20.92 -0.85
C ILE A 25 31.83 -21.93 -0.36
N HIS A 26 31.61 -22.50 0.82
CA HIS A 26 32.30 -23.70 1.26
C HIS A 26 31.62 -24.93 0.64
N PHE A 27 32.35 -25.64 -0.24
CA PHE A 27 31.97 -26.99 -0.66
C PHE A 27 32.19 -27.96 0.50
N LEU A 28 31.11 -28.46 1.09
CA LEU A 28 31.13 -29.58 2.03
C LEU A 28 31.10 -30.90 1.24
N ASN A 29 32.16 -31.70 1.42
CA ASN A 29 32.22 -33.09 0.97
C ASN A 29 31.21 -33.95 1.75
N LEU A 30 30.28 -34.59 1.05
CA LEU A 30 29.37 -35.59 1.62
C LEU A 30 30.02 -36.99 1.62
N PRO A 31 29.91 -37.78 2.72
CA PRO A 31 30.40 -39.15 2.73
C PRO A 31 29.42 -40.11 2.00
N LYS A 32 29.99 -41.10 1.29
CA LYS A 32 29.26 -42.18 0.60
C LYS A 32 28.66 -43.15 1.63
N LEU A 33 27.37 -43.46 1.50
CA LEU A 33 26.67 -44.54 2.22
C LEU A 33 26.74 -45.86 1.43
N PRO A 34 26.87 -47.02 2.09
CA PRO A 34 26.95 -48.32 1.43
C PRO A 34 25.57 -48.90 1.11
N SER A 35 25.46 -49.58 -0.04
CA SER A 35 24.29 -50.31 -0.51
C SER A 35 24.24 -51.74 0.04
N LYS A 36 23.07 -52.18 0.53
CA LYS A 36 22.70 -53.59 0.68
C LYS A 36 21.25 -53.81 0.22
N PRO A 37 20.91 -54.93 -0.42
CA PRO A 37 19.58 -55.19 -0.97
C PRO A 37 18.67 -55.84 0.07
N LEU A 38 17.38 -55.49 0.05
CA LEU A 38 16.35 -56.19 0.82
C LEU A 38 15.39 -56.93 -0.14
N VAL A 39 15.31 -58.23 0.05
CA VAL A 39 14.41 -59.18 -0.60
C VAL A 39 12.99 -58.99 -0.06
N ILE A 40 11.99 -58.90 -0.95
CA ILE A 40 10.56 -58.93 -0.55
C ILE A 40 9.93 -60.18 -1.13
N ALA A 41 9.35 -60.98 -0.23
CA ALA A 41 8.63 -62.22 -0.49
C ALA A 41 7.22 -61.96 -1.06
N THR A 42 6.82 -62.86 -1.95
CA THR A 42 5.51 -63.02 -2.57
C THR A 42 4.44 -63.50 -1.59
N CYS A 43 3.22 -62.96 -1.70
CA CYS A 43 2.00 -63.66 -1.28
C CYS A 43 0.88 -63.40 -2.31
N CYS A 44 0.23 -64.49 -2.68
CA CYS A 44 -0.72 -64.66 -3.77
C CYS A 44 -2.11 -64.06 -3.46
N ALA A 45 -2.80 -63.56 -4.49
CA ALA A 45 -4.26 -63.60 -4.59
C ALA A 45 -4.75 -63.58 -6.05
N ALA A 46 -5.38 -64.70 -6.44
CA ALA A 46 -6.36 -65.00 -7.49
C ALA A 46 -6.55 -64.09 -8.72
N THR A 47 -6.39 -64.69 -9.91
CA THR A 47 -6.86 -64.26 -11.23
C THR A 47 -8.34 -64.64 -11.49
N PRO A 48 -9.09 -63.81 -12.23
CA PRO A 48 -10.18 -64.25 -13.10
C PRO A 48 -9.78 -64.17 -14.60
N PRO A 49 -10.49 -64.88 -15.50
CA PRO A 49 -9.99 -65.21 -16.84
C PRO A 49 -10.26 -64.12 -17.88
N SER A 50 -9.42 -64.11 -18.91
CA SER A 50 -9.53 -63.29 -20.11
C SER A 50 -10.68 -63.73 -21.03
N PRO A 51 -11.40 -62.78 -21.66
CA PRO A 51 -12.05 -63.01 -22.94
C PRO A 51 -11.29 -62.38 -24.11
N SER A 52 -11.43 -63.06 -25.25
CA SER A 52 -10.88 -62.92 -26.60
C SER A 52 -11.28 -61.61 -27.35
N PRO A 53 -10.74 -61.36 -28.57
CA PRO A 53 -10.46 -60.00 -29.06
C PRO A 53 -11.64 -59.33 -29.76
N SER A 54 -11.74 -58.01 -29.61
CA SER A 54 -12.60 -57.14 -30.41
C SER A 54 -11.82 -56.48 -31.56
N PRO A 55 -12.47 -56.17 -32.69
CA PRO A 55 -11.83 -55.98 -34.00
C PRO A 55 -11.15 -54.62 -34.15
N SER A 56 -10.14 -54.62 -35.01
CA SER A 56 -9.35 -53.51 -35.52
C SER A 56 -10.14 -52.23 -35.84
N LEU A 57 -9.73 -51.11 -35.23
CA LEU A 57 -10.02 -49.76 -35.73
C LEU A 57 -9.04 -49.43 -36.88
N PRO A 58 -9.46 -48.65 -37.89
CA PRO A 58 -8.62 -48.32 -39.03
C PRO A 58 -7.42 -47.48 -38.60
N GLN A 59 -6.26 -47.80 -39.17
CA GLN A 59 -5.10 -46.93 -39.14
C GLN A 59 -5.43 -45.63 -39.87
N ASP A 60 -5.59 -44.53 -39.12
CA ASP A 60 -5.29 -43.20 -39.65
C ASP A 60 -3.79 -42.95 -39.44
N SER A 61 -3.02 -43.44 -40.40
CA SER A 61 -1.68 -42.98 -40.69
C SER A 61 -1.77 -41.56 -41.26
N ASP A 62 -1.50 -40.55 -40.44
CA ASP A 62 -0.73 -39.34 -40.80
C ASP A 62 -0.84 -38.26 -39.72
N GLN A 63 -0.10 -38.43 -38.63
CA GLN A 63 0.37 -37.28 -37.85
C GLN A 63 1.88 -37.37 -37.70
N ASN A 64 2.54 -36.63 -38.59
CA ASN A 64 3.98 -36.42 -38.64
C ASN A 64 4.50 -35.94 -37.26
N PRO A 65 5.37 -36.69 -36.55
CA PRO A 65 5.86 -36.31 -35.22
C PRO A 65 6.75 -35.05 -35.23
N PHE A 66 7.07 -34.53 -36.42
CA PHE A 66 7.99 -33.42 -36.65
C PHE A 66 7.30 -32.06 -36.93
N GLN A 67 6.07 -31.83 -36.46
CA GLN A 67 5.63 -30.44 -36.22
C GLN A 67 6.45 -29.85 -35.08
N THR A 68 7.57 -29.24 -35.48
CA THR A 68 8.64 -28.71 -34.63
C THR A 68 8.06 -27.92 -33.47
N SER A 69 8.61 -28.13 -32.27
CA SER A 69 8.26 -27.39 -31.04
C SER A 69 8.19 -25.86 -31.24
N SER A 70 8.93 -25.34 -32.23
CA SER A 70 8.93 -23.95 -32.68
C SER A 70 7.57 -23.44 -33.19
N GLU A 71 6.82 -24.24 -33.95
CA GLU A 71 5.51 -23.84 -34.50
C GLU A 71 4.44 -23.79 -33.41
N ARG A 72 4.40 -24.79 -32.52
CA ARG A 72 3.51 -24.78 -31.33
C ARG A 72 3.82 -23.61 -30.39
N ILE A 73 5.09 -23.25 -30.22
CA ILE A 73 5.50 -22.08 -29.43
C ILE A 73 5.07 -20.78 -30.10
N ARG A 74 5.19 -20.65 -31.44
CA ARG A 74 4.71 -19.47 -32.18
C ARG A 74 3.21 -19.29 -32.07
N ASP A 75 2.44 -20.36 -32.20
CA ASP A 75 0.98 -20.27 -32.11
C ASP A 75 0.52 -19.95 -30.68
N ARG A 76 1.20 -20.48 -29.66
CA ARG A 76 0.95 -20.09 -28.26
C ARG A 76 1.27 -18.61 -28.01
N ARG A 77 2.37 -18.08 -28.58
CA ARG A 77 2.72 -16.64 -28.52
C ARG A 77 1.70 -15.76 -29.23
N LYS A 78 1.16 -16.20 -30.38
CA LYS A 78 0.07 -15.49 -31.08
C LYS A 78 -1.20 -15.43 -30.23
N VAL A 79 -1.59 -16.53 -29.59
CA VAL A 79 -2.77 -16.57 -28.71
C VAL A 79 -2.62 -15.60 -27.53
N VAL A 80 -1.46 -15.58 -26.87
CA VAL A 80 -1.19 -14.62 -25.77
C VAL A 80 -1.25 -13.18 -26.27
N ARG A 81 -0.67 -12.89 -27.46
CA ARG A 81 -0.73 -11.55 -28.07
C ARG A 81 -2.16 -11.11 -28.37
N LEU A 82 -2.97 -11.99 -28.97
CA LEU A 82 -4.37 -11.71 -29.28
C LEU A 82 -5.21 -11.50 -28.01
N ALA A 83 -4.98 -12.30 -26.96
CA ALA A 83 -5.65 -12.13 -25.66
C ALA A 83 -5.29 -10.77 -25.03
N TRP A 84 -4.01 -10.39 -25.09
CA TRP A 84 -3.55 -9.08 -24.63
C TRP A 84 -4.14 -7.93 -25.45
N GLU A 85 -4.16 -8.04 -26.78
CA GLU A 85 -4.76 -7.04 -27.65
C GLU A 85 -6.27 -6.89 -27.42
N LYS A 86 -6.99 -8.00 -27.19
CA LYS A 86 -8.40 -7.97 -26.78
C LYS A 86 -8.58 -7.22 -25.46
N LEU A 87 -7.75 -7.50 -24.45
CA LEU A 87 -7.76 -6.80 -23.16
C LEU A 87 -7.46 -5.30 -23.32
N VAL A 88 -6.46 -4.94 -24.13
CA VAL A 88 -6.10 -3.54 -24.43
C VAL A 88 -7.21 -2.83 -25.18
N ARG A 89 -7.82 -3.45 -26.21
CA ARG A 89 -8.96 -2.89 -26.95
C ARG A 89 -10.17 -2.69 -26.06
N TRP A 90 -10.50 -3.67 -25.22
CA TRP A 90 -11.55 -3.54 -24.20
C TRP A 90 -11.27 -2.35 -23.27
N SER A 91 -10.02 -2.21 -22.79
CA SER A 91 -9.62 -1.09 -21.91
C SER A 91 -9.73 0.28 -22.60
N ARG A 92 -9.42 0.37 -23.91
CA ARG A 92 -9.52 1.61 -24.70
C ARG A 92 -10.98 2.00 -24.95
N SER A 93 -11.86 1.03 -25.23
CA SER A 93 -13.30 1.26 -25.38
C SER A 93 -13.93 1.83 -24.10
N TRP A 94 -13.54 1.29 -22.94
CA TRP A 94 -13.94 1.83 -21.63
C TRP A 94 -13.40 3.25 -21.40
N ARG A 95 -12.14 3.52 -21.75
CA ARG A 95 -11.52 4.86 -21.59
C ARG A 95 -12.15 5.91 -22.51
N SER A 96 -12.56 5.53 -23.72
CA SER A 96 -13.23 6.43 -24.68
C SER A 96 -14.64 6.81 -24.23
N LYS A 97 -15.39 5.89 -23.60
CA LYS A 97 -16.69 6.19 -22.99
C LYS A 97 -16.56 7.04 -21.72
N ALA A 98 -15.41 6.96 -21.06
CA ALA A 98 -15.10 7.71 -19.86
C ALA A 98 -14.54 9.11 -20.14
N LYS A 99 -14.43 9.60 -21.40
CA LYS A 99 -14.00 10.99 -21.67
C LYS A 99 -14.96 11.94 -20.94
N THR A 100 -14.40 12.71 -20.02
CA THR A 100 -14.94 13.02 -18.69
C THR A 100 -15.54 14.42 -18.59
N ASP A 101 -16.86 14.53 -18.42
CA ASP A 101 -17.50 15.77 -17.93
C ASP A 101 -16.90 16.21 -16.57
N VAL A 102 -16.53 15.25 -15.71
CA VAL A 102 -16.00 15.55 -14.36
C VAL A 102 -14.69 16.32 -14.39
N LEU A 103 -13.67 15.86 -15.14
CA LEU A 103 -12.37 16.56 -15.17
C LEU A 103 -12.50 17.92 -15.85
N GLU A 104 -13.28 18.00 -16.93
CA GLU A 104 -13.50 19.25 -17.66
C GLU A 104 -14.24 20.30 -16.81
N ARG A 105 -15.25 19.90 -16.02
CA ARG A 105 -15.99 20.82 -15.16
C ARG A 105 -15.29 21.17 -13.85
N THR A 106 -14.33 20.35 -13.40
CA THR A 106 -13.57 20.63 -12.16
C THR A 106 -12.66 21.84 -12.38
N LYS A 107 -12.84 22.88 -11.58
CA LYS A 107 -12.09 24.13 -11.61
C LYS A 107 -11.07 24.19 -10.48
N LYS A 108 -11.41 23.71 -9.29
CA LYS A 108 -10.55 23.83 -8.10
C LYS A 108 -10.55 22.58 -7.23
N VAL A 109 -9.35 22.16 -6.83
CA VAL A 109 -9.13 21.11 -5.83
C VAL A 109 -8.33 21.69 -4.68
N VAL A 110 -8.84 21.53 -3.45
CA VAL A 110 -8.10 21.89 -2.24
C VAL A 110 -7.47 20.64 -1.64
N VAL A 111 -6.25 20.76 -1.13
CA VAL A 111 -5.54 19.70 -0.44
C VAL A 111 -5.21 20.16 0.97
N LEU A 112 -5.81 19.51 1.97
CA LEU A 112 -5.62 19.82 3.38
C LEU A 112 -4.45 19.01 3.92
N GLY A 113 -3.31 19.66 4.16
CA GLY A 113 -2.10 19.06 4.72
C GLY A 113 -0.96 18.91 3.70
N GLY A 114 0.06 19.76 3.83
CA GLY A 114 1.27 19.77 2.98
C GLY A 114 2.33 18.71 3.31
N GLY A 115 1.96 17.54 3.82
CA GLY A 115 2.88 16.42 4.05
C GLY A 115 3.33 15.74 2.75
N SER A 116 4.14 14.68 2.84
CA SER A 116 4.60 13.94 1.65
C SER A 116 3.44 13.47 0.76
N PHE A 117 2.43 12.80 1.32
CA PHE A 117 1.36 12.23 0.49
C PHE A 117 0.39 13.31 -0.03
N GLY A 118 0.05 14.31 0.79
CA GLY A 118 -0.75 15.46 0.35
C GLY A 118 -0.07 16.23 -0.78
N THR A 119 1.23 16.51 -0.68
CA THR A 119 2.00 17.18 -1.73
C THR A 119 2.07 16.34 -3.02
N ALA A 120 2.31 15.03 -2.91
CA ALA A 120 2.31 14.14 -4.07
C ALA A 120 0.95 14.09 -4.77
N MET A 121 -0.14 14.08 -4.00
CA MET A 121 -1.50 14.11 -4.56
C MET A 121 -1.87 15.47 -5.14
N ALA A 122 -1.40 16.59 -4.56
CA ALA A 122 -1.54 17.92 -5.13
C ALA A 122 -0.83 18.02 -6.49
N ALA A 123 0.42 17.58 -6.57
CA ALA A 123 1.16 17.51 -7.83
C ALA A 123 0.46 16.59 -8.85
N HIS A 124 -0.01 15.43 -8.40
CA HIS A 124 -0.70 14.48 -9.26
C HIS A 124 -1.98 15.07 -9.86
N VAL A 125 -2.87 15.62 -9.02
CA VAL A 125 -4.15 16.17 -9.47
C VAL A 125 -3.93 17.41 -10.34
N ALA A 126 -2.98 18.28 -10.00
CA ALA A 126 -2.61 19.44 -10.82
C ALA A 126 -2.16 19.05 -12.25
N ASN A 127 -1.40 17.95 -12.38
CA ASN A 127 -0.99 17.42 -13.70
C ASN A 127 -2.15 16.84 -14.52
N ARG A 128 -3.35 16.67 -13.96
CA ARG A 128 -4.52 16.14 -14.69
C ARG A 128 -5.12 17.17 -15.64
N LYS A 129 -5.07 18.46 -15.28
CA LYS A 129 -5.65 19.57 -16.04
C LYS A 129 -4.92 20.86 -15.70
N ALA A 130 -4.25 21.46 -16.68
CA ALA A 130 -3.43 22.65 -16.49
C ALA A 130 -4.22 23.88 -15.97
N GLN A 131 -5.50 24.02 -16.36
CA GLN A 131 -6.36 25.12 -15.94
C GLN A 131 -7.05 24.90 -14.59
N MET A 132 -6.83 23.75 -13.95
CA MET A 132 -7.40 23.47 -12.64
C MET A 132 -6.53 24.10 -11.56
N GLU A 133 -7.12 24.91 -10.70
CA GLU A 133 -6.47 25.45 -9.52
C GLU A 133 -6.30 24.36 -8.47
N VAL A 134 -5.09 24.18 -7.95
CA VAL A 134 -4.82 23.27 -6.83
C VAL A 134 -4.26 24.06 -5.66
N SER A 135 -5.08 24.24 -4.62
CA SER A 135 -4.70 24.98 -3.42
C SER A 135 -4.28 24.02 -2.31
N LEU A 136 -3.02 24.08 -1.88
CA LEU A 136 -2.48 23.29 -0.79
C LEU A 136 -2.53 24.12 0.51
N LEU A 137 -3.39 23.72 1.45
CA LEU A 137 -3.45 24.32 2.77
C LEU A 137 -2.31 23.76 3.63
N VAL A 138 -1.38 24.63 4.00
CA VAL A 138 -0.19 24.29 4.78
C VAL A 138 -0.12 25.14 6.05
N ARG A 139 0.35 24.53 7.14
CA ARG A 139 0.49 25.21 8.44
C ARG A 139 1.76 26.07 8.53
N ASP A 140 2.83 25.61 7.87
CA ASP A 140 4.16 26.20 7.98
C ASP A 140 4.33 27.32 6.94
N PRO A 141 4.51 28.59 7.35
CA PRO A 141 4.66 29.71 6.42
C PRO A 141 5.88 29.56 5.49
N ALA A 142 6.97 28.94 5.96
CA ALA A 142 8.16 28.74 5.14
C ALA A 142 7.89 27.72 4.01
N VAL A 143 7.11 26.69 4.29
CA VAL A 143 6.66 25.73 3.26
C VAL A 143 5.72 26.42 2.27
N CYS A 144 4.81 27.26 2.76
CA CYS A 144 3.89 28.04 1.93
C CYS A 144 4.66 28.91 0.92
N GLN A 145 5.61 29.71 1.42
CA GLN A 145 6.46 30.58 0.63
C GLN A 145 7.28 29.77 -0.39
N SER A 146 7.93 28.69 0.04
CA SER A 146 8.74 27.84 -0.84
C SER A 146 7.93 27.27 -2.01
N ILE A 147 6.68 26.85 -1.76
CA ILE A 147 5.80 26.35 -2.82
C ILE A 147 5.41 27.46 -3.79
N ASN A 148 5.07 28.65 -3.29
CA ASN A 148 4.61 29.74 -4.14
C ASN A 148 5.74 30.40 -4.96
N GLU A 149 6.95 30.51 -4.39
CA GLU A 149 8.08 31.17 -5.04
C GLU A 149 8.93 30.19 -5.87
N ASN A 150 9.17 28.99 -5.35
CA ASN A 150 10.11 28.03 -5.94
C ASN A 150 9.40 26.82 -6.58
N HIS A 151 8.07 26.73 -6.48
CA HIS A 151 7.30 25.56 -6.90
C HIS A 151 7.86 24.26 -6.31
N CYS A 152 8.25 24.27 -5.04
CA CYS A 152 8.85 23.12 -4.38
C CYS A 152 8.38 23.05 -2.93
N ASN A 153 8.12 21.84 -2.43
CA ASN A 153 7.95 21.62 -1.00
C ASN A 153 9.29 21.17 -0.42
N TYR A 154 10.16 22.13 -0.09
CA TYR A 154 11.55 21.85 0.33
C TYR A 154 11.67 20.85 1.49
N LYS A 155 10.64 20.76 2.34
CA LYS A 155 10.64 19.88 3.52
C LYS A 155 10.40 18.41 3.18
N TYR A 156 9.61 18.12 2.13
CA TYR A 156 9.20 16.76 1.79
C TYR A 156 9.70 16.28 0.42
N PHE A 157 9.91 17.19 -0.53
CA PHE A 157 10.37 16.91 -1.89
C PHE A 157 11.28 18.04 -2.41
N PRO A 158 12.45 18.27 -1.79
CA PRO A 158 13.36 19.36 -2.19
C PRO A 158 13.84 19.26 -3.65
N GLU A 159 13.85 18.05 -4.21
CA GLU A 159 14.34 17.77 -5.57
C GLU A 159 13.22 17.73 -6.63
N HIS A 160 11.97 17.96 -6.26
CA HIS A 160 10.84 17.86 -7.18
C HIS A 160 10.12 19.20 -7.36
N LYS A 161 10.01 19.62 -8.63
CA LYS A 161 9.20 20.78 -9.01
C LYS A 161 7.72 20.42 -9.09
N LEU A 162 6.89 21.18 -8.38
CA LEU A 162 5.44 21.14 -8.43
C LEU A 162 4.94 21.84 -9.71
N PRO A 163 3.79 21.41 -10.27
CA PRO A 163 3.14 22.12 -11.37
C PRO A 163 2.81 23.58 -11.00
N GLU A 164 2.85 24.48 -11.99
CA GLU A 164 2.62 25.93 -11.78
C GLU A 164 1.21 26.26 -11.28
N ASN A 165 0.24 25.38 -11.53
CA ASN A 165 -1.12 25.49 -11.04
C ASN A 165 -1.32 24.96 -9.60
N VAL A 166 -0.24 24.62 -8.89
CA VAL A 166 -0.24 24.36 -7.45
C VAL A 166 0.19 25.63 -6.72
N THR A 167 -0.70 26.15 -5.87
CA THR A 167 -0.42 27.25 -4.95
C THR A 167 -0.59 26.78 -3.52
N ALA A 168 0.14 27.38 -2.58
CA ALA A 168 -0.01 27.12 -1.16
C ALA A 168 -0.57 28.33 -0.44
N THR A 169 -1.34 28.08 0.62
CA THR A 169 -1.82 29.12 1.54
C THR A 169 -1.88 28.57 2.95
N SER A 170 -1.84 29.46 3.95
CA SER A 170 -2.16 29.14 5.35
C SER A 170 -3.57 29.57 5.74
N ASP A 171 -4.30 30.26 4.86
CA ASP A 171 -5.68 30.68 5.08
C ASP A 171 -6.68 29.63 4.55
N ALA A 172 -7.38 28.98 5.49
CA ALA A 172 -8.37 27.96 5.18
C ALA A 172 -9.55 28.50 4.36
N LYS A 173 -9.97 29.75 4.62
CA LYS A 173 -11.09 30.37 3.91
C LYS A 173 -10.79 30.50 2.42
N THR A 174 -9.64 31.09 2.08
CA THR A 174 -9.19 31.22 0.69
C THR A 174 -8.95 29.86 0.02
N ALA A 175 -8.40 28.89 0.76
CA ALA A 175 -8.15 27.55 0.23
C ALA A 175 -9.44 26.83 -0.17
N LEU A 176 -10.48 26.90 0.68
CA LEU A 176 -11.75 26.17 0.52
C LEU A 176 -12.74 26.88 -0.40
N LEU A 177 -12.63 28.22 -0.56
CA LEU A 177 -13.56 29.00 -1.37
C LEU A 177 -13.61 28.47 -2.81
N GLY A 178 -14.82 28.03 -3.22
CA GLY A 178 -15.09 27.53 -4.57
C GLY A 178 -14.46 26.18 -4.91
N ALA A 179 -13.99 25.41 -3.92
CA ALA A 179 -13.43 24.08 -4.17
C ALA A 179 -14.50 23.10 -4.66
N ASP A 180 -14.18 22.31 -5.69
CA ASP A 180 -15.04 21.24 -6.19
C ASP A 180 -14.79 19.91 -5.46
N TYR A 181 -13.56 19.70 -4.96
CA TYR A 181 -13.13 18.53 -4.20
C TYR A 181 -12.10 18.90 -3.14
N CYS A 182 -12.14 18.19 -2.02
CA CYS A 182 -11.18 18.31 -0.94
C CYS A 182 -10.39 17.00 -0.77
N LEU A 183 -9.07 17.04 -0.95
CA LEU A 183 -8.17 15.96 -0.57
C LEU A 183 -7.71 16.16 0.88
N HIS A 184 -8.14 15.30 1.80
CA HIS A 184 -7.77 15.40 3.21
C HIS A 184 -6.55 14.52 3.53
N ALA A 185 -5.40 15.12 3.80
CA ALA A 185 -4.12 14.46 4.09
C ALA A 185 -3.58 14.71 5.50
N VAL A 186 -4.36 15.33 6.39
CA VAL A 186 -3.97 15.57 7.78
C VAL A 186 -3.98 14.23 8.55
N PRO A 187 -2.97 13.91 9.39
CA PRO A 187 -2.97 12.66 10.15
C PRO A 187 -4.21 12.52 11.03
N VAL A 188 -4.69 11.28 11.20
CA VAL A 188 -6.00 11.01 11.83
C VAL A 188 -6.13 11.63 13.22
N GLN A 189 -5.07 11.58 14.05
CA GLN A 189 -5.08 12.11 15.42
C GLN A 189 -5.32 13.63 15.50
N PHE A 190 -5.00 14.37 14.45
CA PHE A 190 -5.17 15.83 14.41
C PHE A 190 -6.39 16.24 13.59
N SER A 191 -7.11 15.28 13.01
CA SER A 191 -8.12 15.57 11.99
C SER A 191 -9.38 16.20 12.58
N ALA A 192 -9.85 15.73 13.73
CA ALA A 192 -11.05 16.28 14.37
C ALA A 192 -10.87 17.77 14.71
N SER A 193 -9.84 18.11 15.49
CA SER A 193 -9.58 19.51 15.87
C SER A 193 -9.27 20.41 14.67
N PHE A 194 -8.56 19.89 13.66
CA PHE A 194 -8.28 20.62 12.44
C PHE A 194 -9.56 20.90 11.63
N ILE A 195 -10.43 19.90 11.44
CA ILE A 195 -11.68 20.07 10.70
C ILE A 195 -12.63 21.00 11.45
N GLU A 196 -12.68 20.93 12.78
CA GLU A 196 -13.42 21.87 13.65
C GLU A 196 -13.01 23.31 13.37
N GLY A 197 -11.70 23.58 13.28
CA GLY A 197 -11.16 24.92 13.04
C GLY A 197 -11.44 25.49 11.64
N ILE A 198 -11.85 24.67 10.68
CA ILE A 198 -12.17 25.11 9.31
C ILE A 198 -13.65 24.93 8.96
N ALA A 199 -14.46 24.40 9.88
CA ALA A 199 -15.81 23.93 9.59
C ALA A 199 -16.72 25.01 8.99
N GLU A 200 -16.57 26.27 9.42
CA GLU A 200 -17.34 27.41 8.90
C GLU A 200 -17.02 27.79 7.45
N HIS A 201 -15.91 27.30 6.89
CA HIS A 201 -15.50 27.56 5.51
C HIS A 201 -15.79 26.38 4.57
N VAL A 202 -16.25 25.25 5.11
CA VAL A 202 -16.53 24.04 4.34
C VAL A 202 -17.95 24.11 3.78
N ASP A 203 -18.05 24.10 2.45
CA ASP A 203 -19.36 23.95 1.80
C ASP A 203 -19.97 22.58 2.17
N PRO A 204 -21.25 22.51 2.59
CA PRO A 204 -21.91 21.25 2.96
C PRO A 204 -21.90 20.17 1.87
N GLY A 205 -21.80 20.56 0.60
CA GLY A 205 -21.74 19.68 -0.55
C GLY A 205 -20.31 19.31 -1.00
N LEU A 206 -19.27 19.90 -0.39
CA LEU A 206 -17.87 19.66 -0.77
C LEU A 206 -17.46 18.19 -0.52
N PRO A 207 -17.11 17.42 -1.55
CA PRO A 207 -16.69 16.04 -1.34
C PRO A 207 -15.30 15.95 -0.72
N PHE A 208 -15.21 15.24 0.41
CA PHE A 208 -13.96 14.90 1.07
C PHE A 208 -13.44 13.55 0.56
N ILE A 209 -12.21 13.56 0.06
CA ILE A 209 -11.44 12.38 -0.31
C ILE A 209 -10.35 12.22 0.75
N SER A 210 -10.58 11.31 1.69
CA SER A 210 -9.63 11.04 2.77
C SER A 210 -8.46 10.22 2.25
N LEU A 211 -7.26 10.75 2.48
CA LEU A 211 -5.97 10.11 2.21
C LEU A 211 -5.32 9.54 3.49
N SER A 212 -5.86 9.90 4.65
CA SER A 212 -5.34 9.58 5.98
C SER A 212 -5.59 8.12 6.34
N LYS A 213 -4.61 7.48 6.99
CA LYS A 213 -4.62 6.03 7.26
C LYS A 213 -4.37 5.75 8.74
N GLY A 214 -5.44 5.63 9.52
CA GLY A 214 -5.36 5.39 10.95
C GLY A 214 -6.73 5.36 11.62
N LEU A 215 -6.71 5.30 12.94
CA LEU A 215 -7.89 5.35 13.80
C LEU A 215 -7.71 6.43 14.85
N GLU A 216 -8.75 7.22 15.14
CA GLU A 216 -8.70 8.20 16.22
C GLU A 216 -8.58 7.48 17.57
N LEU A 217 -7.57 7.89 18.34
CA LEU A 217 -7.34 7.37 19.68
C LEU A 217 -8.56 7.64 20.59
N ASN A 218 -8.79 6.75 21.56
CA ASN A 218 -9.90 6.79 22.52
C ASN A 218 -11.31 6.55 21.94
N THR A 219 -11.62 7.08 20.76
CA THR A 219 -12.95 6.93 20.13
C THR A 219 -13.03 5.73 19.19
N LEU A 220 -11.87 5.25 18.70
CA LEU A 220 -11.74 4.17 17.70
C LEU A 220 -12.44 4.50 16.37
N ARG A 221 -12.62 5.79 16.06
CA ARG A 221 -13.33 6.24 14.87
C ARG A 221 -12.44 6.26 13.64
N MET A 222 -13.06 6.01 12.50
CA MET A 222 -12.46 6.15 11.17
C MET A 222 -12.75 7.53 10.58
N MET A 223 -12.05 7.93 9.52
CA MET A 223 -12.25 9.24 8.87
C MET A 223 -13.67 9.41 8.30
N SER A 224 -14.29 8.32 7.83
CA SER A 224 -15.69 8.28 7.43
C SER A 224 -16.69 8.60 8.55
N GLN A 225 -16.25 8.57 9.81
CA GLN A 225 -17.03 8.94 10.99
C GLN A 225 -16.61 10.31 11.52
N ILE A 226 -15.29 10.57 11.58
CA ILE A 226 -14.71 11.82 12.08
C ILE A 226 -15.20 13.02 11.25
N ILE A 227 -14.97 13.02 9.93
CA ILE A 227 -15.33 14.15 9.06
C ILE A 227 -16.80 14.58 9.21
N PRO A 228 -17.80 13.69 9.02
CA PRO A 228 -19.21 14.10 9.11
C PRO A 228 -19.62 14.50 10.54
N GLN A 229 -19.03 13.90 11.59
CA GLN A 229 -19.33 14.29 12.97
C GLN A 229 -18.79 15.69 13.28
N THR A 230 -17.53 15.95 12.94
CA THR A 230 -16.87 17.23 13.20
C THR A 230 -17.53 18.36 12.42
N LEU A 231 -17.90 18.12 11.16
CA LEU A 231 -18.65 19.10 10.34
C LEU A 231 -20.14 19.20 10.73
N LYS A 232 -20.61 18.39 11.68
CA LYS A 232 -22.03 18.28 12.05
C LYS A 232 -22.94 18.05 10.84
N ASN A 233 -22.44 17.33 9.84
CA ASN A 233 -23.12 17.00 8.59
C ASN A 233 -23.08 15.49 8.36
N PRO A 234 -24.10 14.73 8.81
CA PRO A 234 -24.17 13.27 8.62
C PRO A 234 -24.19 12.83 7.15
N ARG A 235 -24.50 13.75 6.21
CA ARG A 235 -24.54 13.50 4.76
C ARG A 235 -23.32 14.05 4.04
N GLN A 236 -22.26 14.44 4.76
CA GLN A 236 -21.03 14.95 4.12
C GLN A 236 -20.56 13.96 3.05
N PRO A 237 -20.38 14.38 1.79
CA PRO A 237 -19.92 13.47 0.74
C PRO A 237 -18.49 13.04 1.03
N PHE A 238 -18.28 11.72 1.10
CA PHE A 238 -17.03 11.13 1.57
C PHE A 238 -16.54 10.00 0.65
N VAL A 239 -15.23 9.98 0.43
CA VAL A 239 -14.50 8.92 -0.28
C VAL A 239 -13.24 8.58 0.52
N ALA A 240 -12.98 7.31 0.77
CA ALA A 240 -11.69 6.84 1.27
C ALA A 240 -10.78 6.45 0.10
N LEU A 241 -9.52 6.89 0.09
CA LEU A 241 -8.50 6.46 -0.87
C LEU A 241 -7.43 5.63 -0.15
N SER A 242 -7.21 4.40 -0.59
CA SER A 242 -6.14 3.55 -0.06
C SER A 242 -5.54 2.63 -1.13
N GLY A 243 -4.42 2.01 -0.82
CA GLY A 243 -3.65 1.17 -1.74
C GLY A 243 -2.15 1.41 -1.65
N PRO A 244 -1.35 0.55 -2.31
CA PRO A 244 0.10 0.67 -2.38
C PRO A 244 0.49 1.92 -3.15
N SER A 245 0.95 2.96 -2.45
CA SER A 245 1.16 4.29 -3.02
C SER A 245 2.22 5.08 -2.27
N PHE A 246 3.50 4.79 -2.48
CA PHE A 246 4.55 5.66 -1.92
C PHE A 246 4.51 7.04 -2.58
N ALA A 247 4.57 8.08 -1.76
CA ALA A 247 4.46 9.47 -2.23
C ALA A 247 5.58 9.82 -3.23
N LEU A 248 6.80 9.33 -2.99
CA LEU A 248 7.94 9.54 -3.88
C LEU A 248 7.74 8.87 -5.25
N GLU A 249 7.17 7.66 -5.30
CA GLU A 249 6.88 6.97 -6.56
C GLU A 249 5.81 7.70 -7.37
N LEU A 250 4.81 8.27 -6.69
CA LEU A 250 3.81 9.14 -7.33
C LEU A 250 4.44 10.42 -7.89
N MET A 251 5.35 11.06 -7.16
CA MET A 251 6.10 12.23 -7.65
C MET A 251 6.94 11.88 -8.88
N ASN A 252 7.53 10.68 -8.90
CA ASN A 252 8.29 10.15 -10.03
C ASN A 252 7.40 9.60 -11.17
N LYS A 253 6.06 9.71 -11.05
CA LYS A 253 5.07 9.23 -12.03
C LYS A 253 5.21 7.74 -12.36
N LEU A 254 5.64 6.94 -11.38
CA LEU A 254 5.78 5.50 -11.54
C LEU A 254 4.41 4.80 -11.49
N PRO A 255 4.24 3.65 -12.16
CA PRO A 255 2.98 2.91 -12.17
C PRO A 255 2.49 2.58 -10.76
N THR A 256 1.32 3.10 -10.40
CA THR A 256 0.71 2.97 -9.07
C THR A 256 -0.74 2.55 -9.22
N ALA A 257 -1.24 1.70 -8.31
CA ALA A 257 -2.63 1.25 -8.31
C ALA A 257 -3.28 1.44 -6.93
N MET A 258 -4.46 2.07 -6.90
CA MET A 258 -5.19 2.38 -5.67
C MET A 258 -6.69 2.09 -5.80
N VAL A 259 -7.38 2.16 -4.67
CA VAL A 259 -8.82 1.97 -4.52
C VAL A 259 -9.44 3.23 -3.93
N VAL A 260 -10.49 3.73 -4.57
CA VAL A 260 -11.41 4.72 -3.99
C VAL A 260 -12.68 4.01 -3.52
N ALA A 261 -13.06 4.21 -2.27
CA ALA A 261 -14.27 3.63 -1.69
C ALA A 261 -15.24 4.72 -1.25
N SER A 262 -16.51 4.58 -1.66
CA SER A 262 -17.59 5.43 -1.18
C SER A 262 -18.91 4.67 -1.15
N LYS A 263 -19.80 5.06 -0.23
CA LYS A 263 -21.19 4.60 -0.25
C LYS A 263 -21.95 5.14 -1.47
N ASP A 264 -21.55 6.29 -2.00
CA ASP A 264 -22.08 6.84 -3.24
C ASP A 264 -21.23 6.38 -4.43
N LYS A 265 -21.82 5.51 -5.26
CA LYS A 265 -21.19 4.98 -6.47
C LYS A 265 -20.88 6.08 -7.50
N LYS A 266 -21.74 7.11 -7.62
CA LYS A 266 -21.51 8.21 -8.58
C LYS A 266 -20.30 9.02 -8.13
N LEU A 267 -20.20 9.32 -6.84
CA LEU A 267 -19.05 10.02 -6.27
C LEU A 267 -17.76 9.19 -6.40
N ALA A 268 -17.78 7.89 -6.10
CA ALA A 268 -16.61 7.02 -6.29
C ALA A 268 -16.12 7.03 -7.76
N ASN A 269 -17.05 6.99 -8.72
CA ASN A 269 -16.71 7.07 -10.15
C ASN A 269 -16.18 8.45 -10.55
N ALA A 270 -16.74 9.53 -10.00
CA ALA A 270 -16.26 10.88 -10.25
C ALA A 270 -14.83 11.08 -9.73
N VAL A 271 -14.53 10.60 -8.51
CA VAL A 271 -13.17 10.66 -7.94
C VAL A 271 -12.21 9.73 -8.70
N GLN A 272 -12.66 8.55 -9.14
CA GLN A 272 -11.87 7.71 -10.04
C GLN A 272 -11.47 8.47 -11.31
N GLN A 273 -12.40 9.19 -11.94
CA GLN A 273 -12.12 10.01 -13.12
C GLN A 273 -11.16 11.17 -12.81
N LEU A 274 -11.34 11.85 -11.68
CA LEU A 274 -10.49 12.94 -11.20
C LEU A 274 -9.04 12.49 -10.94
N LEU A 275 -8.80 11.24 -10.55
CA LEU A 275 -7.47 10.73 -10.17
C LEU A 275 -6.83 9.72 -11.16
N ALA A 276 -7.58 9.00 -11.98
CA ALA A 276 -6.99 8.03 -12.91
C ALA A 276 -6.17 8.68 -14.04
N SER A 277 -4.89 8.30 -14.19
CA SER A 277 -3.98 8.80 -15.24
C SER A 277 -3.37 7.67 -16.08
N SER A 278 -2.32 7.96 -16.84
CA SER A 278 -1.51 6.95 -17.54
C SER A 278 -0.67 6.09 -16.58
N TYR A 279 -0.33 6.61 -15.40
CA TYR A 279 0.50 5.95 -14.39
C TYR A 279 -0.23 5.65 -13.08
N LEU A 280 -1.35 6.33 -12.79
CA LEU A 280 -2.18 6.05 -11.61
C LEU A 280 -3.47 5.33 -12.03
N ARG A 281 -3.59 4.06 -11.66
CA ARG A 281 -4.81 3.28 -11.87
C ARG A 281 -5.68 3.31 -10.61
N ILE A 282 -6.94 3.72 -10.76
CA ILE A 282 -7.90 3.77 -9.66
C ILE A 282 -9.00 2.73 -9.90
N SER A 283 -9.28 1.90 -8.90
CA SER A 283 -10.44 1.01 -8.85
C SER A 283 -11.48 1.56 -7.87
N THR A 284 -12.78 1.34 -8.13
CA THR A 284 -13.84 1.77 -7.21
C THR A 284 -14.29 0.62 -6.31
N SER A 285 -14.73 0.96 -5.09
CA SER A 285 -15.33 0.04 -4.14
C SER A 285 -16.50 0.71 -3.40
N SER A 286 -17.43 -0.07 -2.89
CA SER A 286 -18.45 0.40 -1.93
C SER A 286 -18.10 0.09 -0.47
N ASP A 287 -17.02 -0.66 -0.25
CA ASP A 287 -16.60 -1.12 1.07
C ASP A 287 -15.65 -0.11 1.74
N VAL A 288 -16.24 0.99 2.24
CA VAL A 288 -15.49 2.05 2.94
C VAL A 288 -14.80 1.51 4.19
N THR A 289 -15.52 0.74 5.01
CA THR A 289 -14.99 0.14 6.24
C THR A 289 -13.76 -0.73 5.97
N GLY A 290 -13.83 -1.60 4.96
CA GLY A 290 -12.70 -2.46 4.60
C GLY A 290 -11.48 -1.68 4.14
N VAL A 291 -11.67 -0.62 3.36
CA VAL A 291 -10.58 0.24 2.85
C VAL A 291 -9.90 1.01 3.97
N GLU A 292 -10.67 1.60 4.89
CA GLU A 292 -10.13 2.38 6.01
C GLU A 292 -9.41 1.48 7.03
N ILE A 293 -10.03 0.36 7.44
CA ILE A 293 -9.44 -0.54 8.45
C ILE A 293 -8.17 -1.22 7.94
N ALA A 294 -8.16 -1.64 6.68
CA ALA A 294 -6.96 -2.19 6.07
C ALA A 294 -5.82 -1.17 6.04
N GLY A 295 -6.13 0.08 5.65
CA GLY A 295 -5.17 1.18 5.63
C GLY A 295 -4.65 1.55 7.02
N ALA A 296 -5.51 1.53 8.04
CA ALA A 296 -5.12 1.83 9.42
C ALA A 296 -4.21 0.76 10.02
N LEU A 297 -4.63 -0.50 9.97
CA LEU A 297 -3.95 -1.59 10.69
C LEU A 297 -2.67 -2.07 10.01
N LYS A 298 -2.49 -1.85 8.70
CA LYS A 298 -1.24 -2.19 8.01
C LYS A 298 -0.01 -1.53 8.66
N ASN A 299 -0.19 -0.32 9.20
CA ASN A 299 0.91 0.46 9.77
C ASN A 299 1.40 -0.18 11.08
N VAL A 300 0.48 -0.73 11.88
CA VAL A 300 0.82 -1.53 13.07
C VAL A 300 1.53 -2.82 12.67
N LEU A 301 1.01 -3.52 11.64
CA LEU A 301 1.66 -4.73 11.12
C LEU A 301 3.06 -4.44 10.56
N ALA A 302 3.28 -3.28 9.97
CA ALA A 302 4.60 -2.87 9.47
C ALA A 302 5.62 -2.65 10.61
N ILE A 303 5.18 -2.20 11.80
CA ILE A 303 6.04 -2.17 12.99
C ILE A 303 6.45 -3.60 13.35
N ALA A 304 5.50 -4.55 13.35
CA ALA A 304 5.79 -5.95 13.60
C ALA A 304 6.82 -6.53 12.61
N ALA A 305 6.64 -6.25 11.31
CA ALA A 305 7.58 -6.64 10.28
C ALA A 305 8.97 -6.03 10.52
N GLY A 306 9.04 -4.75 10.88
CA GLY A 306 10.29 -4.09 11.25
C GLY A 306 10.96 -4.77 12.45
N ILE A 307 10.21 -5.15 13.49
CA ILE A 307 10.76 -5.82 14.68
C ILE A 307 11.43 -7.14 14.29
N VAL A 308 10.79 -7.94 13.43
CA VAL A 308 11.36 -9.20 12.92
C VAL A 308 12.70 -8.97 12.21
N ASP A 309 12.81 -7.88 11.44
CA ASP A 309 14.04 -7.48 10.74
C ASP A 309 15.11 -6.99 11.73
N GLY A 310 14.76 -6.09 12.65
CA GLY A 310 15.68 -5.58 13.69
C GLY A 310 16.22 -6.68 14.62
N MET A 311 15.42 -7.72 14.88
CA MET A 311 15.82 -8.88 15.67
C MET A 311 16.57 -9.95 14.84
N ASN A 312 16.74 -9.76 13.53
CA ASN A 312 17.39 -10.71 12.61
C ASN A 312 16.76 -12.12 12.62
N LEU A 313 15.43 -12.23 12.72
CA LEU A 313 14.73 -13.53 12.83
C LEU A 313 14.52 -14.26 11.49
N GLY A 314 14.98 -13.66 10.39
CA GLY A 314 14.98 -14.25 9.05
C GLY A 314 13.64 -14.18 8.30
N ASN A 315 13.71 -14.54 7.01
CA ASN A 315 12.60 -14.35 6.06
C ASN A 315 11.40 -15.28 6.30
N ASN A 316 11.61 -16.45 6.89
CA ASN A 316 10.50 -17.36 7.26
C ASN A 316 9.59 -16.70 8.28
N SER A 317 10.18 -16.12 9.33
CA SER A 317 9.48 -15.37 10.38
C SER A 317 8.73 -14.17 9.80
N MET A 318 9.37 -13.43 8.89
CA MET A 318 8.76 -12.29 8.20
C MET A 318 7.51 -12.72 7.41
N ALA A 319 7.63 -13.75 6.57
CA ALA A 319 6.53 -14.22 5.75
C ALA A 319 5.36 -14.75 6.61
N ALA A 320 5.66 -15.54 7.64
CA ALA A 320 4.66 -16.07 8.56
C ALA A 320 3.94 -14.96 9.33
N LEU A 321 4.69 -13.99 9.87
CA LEU A 321 4.13 -12.86 10.62
C LEU A 321 3.20 -12.01 9.76
N VAL A 322 3.63 -11.63 8.55
CA VAL A 322 2.82 -10.80 7.66
C VAL A 322 1.57 -11.54 7.20
N ALA A 323 1.67 -12.84 6.90
CA ALA A 323 0.50 -13.66 6.54
C ALA A 323 -0.50 -13.79 7.70
N GLN A 324 0.00 -14.00 8.93
CA GLN A 324 -0.83 -14.05 10.12
C GLN A 324 -1.49 -12.70 10.41
N GLY A 325 -0.74 -11.60 10.35
CA GLY A 325 -1.27 -10.25 10.52
C GLY A 325 -2.33 -9.87 9.47
N CYS A 326 -2.16 -10.29 8.21
CA CYS A 326 -3.20 -10.13 7.19
C CYS A 326 -4.49 -10.86 7.58
N SER A 327 -4.39 -12.05 8.19
CA SER A 327 -5.55 -12.81 8.65
C SER A 327 -6.24 -12.12 9.83
N GLU A 328 -5.49 -11.59 10.79
CA GLU A 328 -6.04 -10.83 11.91
C GLU A 328 -6.80 -9.58 11.46
N ILE A 329 -6.21 -8.81 10.53
CA ILE A 329 -6.87 -7.64 9.93
C ILE A 329 -8.15 -8.06 9.22
N ARG A 330 -8.13 -9.18 8.48
CA ARG A 330 -9.31 -9.70 7.78
C ARG A 330 -10.42 -10.11 8.75
N TRP A 331 -10.09 -10.81 9.82
CA TRP A 331 -11.06 -11.25 10.83
C TRP A 331 -11.72 -10.06 11.52
N LEU A 332 -10.93 -9.08 11.97
CA LEU A 332 -11.45 -7.86 12.56
C LEU A 332 -12.32 -7.09 11.57
N ALA A 333 -11.81 -6.81 10.37
CA ALA A 333 -12.55 -6.07 9.36
C ALA A 333 -13.89 -6.75 9.01
N THR A 334 -13.91 -8.08 8.92
CA THR A 334 -15.15 -8.83 8.65
C THR A 334 -16.15 -8.67 9.80
N LYS A 335 -15.71 -8.71 11.06
CA LYS A 335 -16.58 -8.42 12.22
C LYS A 335 -17.07 -6.98 12.27
N MET A 336 -16.33 -6.05 11.66
CA MET A 336 -16.75 -4.65 11.48
C MET A 336 -17.71 -4.45 10.29
N GLY A 337 -18.06 -5.52 9.56
CA GLY A 337 -18.95 -5.48 8.40
C GLY A 337 -18.27 -5.21 7.06
N ALA A 338 -16.94 -5.23 7.00
CA ALA A 338 -16.20 -5.14 5.75
C ALA A 338 -16.28 -6.43 4.93
N LYS A 339 -16.00 -6.33 3.63
CA LYS A 339 -15.92 -7.47 2.72
C LYS A 339 -14.53 -8.10 2.80
N PRO A 340 -14.40 -9.42 3.04
CA PRO A 340 -13.09 -10.08 3.08
C PRO A 340 -12.25 -9.84 1.82
N ALA A 341 -12.89 -9.76 0.65
CA ALA A 341 -12.23 -9.51 -0.63
C ALA A 341 -11.48 -8.16 -0.71
N THR A 342 -11.94 -7.14 0.03
CA THR A 342 -11.27 -5.84 0.12
C THR A 342 -9.92 -5.96 0.81
N ILE A 343 -9.84 -6.83 1.83
CA ILE A 343 -8.63 -7.06 2.62
C ILE A 343 -7.61 -7.88 1.82
N THR A 344 -8.06 -8.82 1.00
CA THR A 344 -7.16 -9.56 0.09
C THR A 344 -6.76 -8.77 -1.17
N GLY A 345 -7.34 -7.58 -1.38
CA GLY A 345 -7.13 -6.74 -2.56
C GLY A 345 -6.01 -5.70 -2.41
N LEU A 346 -6.02 -4.70 -3.29
CA LEU A 346 -5.03 -3.62 -3.33
C LEU A 346 -5.00 -2.81 -2.03
N SER A 347 -6.15 -2.44 -1.48
CA SER A 347 -6.25 -1.63 -0.25
C SER A 347 -5.83 -2.38 1.02
N GLY A 348 -5.80 -3.71 0.98
CA GLY A 348 -5.33 -4.55 2.08
C GLY A 348 -3.98 -5.18 1.78
N THR A 349 -3.94 -6.44 1.36
CA THR A 349 -2.70 -7.19 1.13
C THR A 349 -1.72 -6.44 0.23
N GLY A 350 -2.18 -5.76 -0.82
CA GLY A 350 -1.30 -4.96 -1.68
C GLY A 350 -0.54 -3.88 -0.90
N ASP A 351 -1.25 -3.06 -0.13
CA ASP A 351 -0.66 -1.98 0.67
C ASP A 351 0.13 -2.51 1.88
N ILE A 352 -0.33 -3.60 2.50
CA ILE A 352 0.39 -4.30 3.58
C ILE A 352 1.76 -4.77 3.08
N MET A 353 1.79 -5.45 1.93
CA MET A 353 3.04 -5.97 1.35
C MET A 353 4.02 -4.83 1.05
N LEU A 354 3.55 -3.76 0.40
CA LEU A 354 4.38 -2.58 0.15
C LEU A 354 4.96 -2.01 1.46
N THR A 355 4.14 -1.91 2.50
CA THR A 355 4.51 -1.25 3.76
C THR A 355 5.42 -2.11 4.64
N CYS A 356 5.30 -3.44 4.59
CA CYS A 356 6.08 -4.37 5.43
C CYS A 356 7.44 -4.72 4.79
N PHE A 357 7.53 -4.81 3.47
CA PHE A 357 8.73 -5.31 2.80
C PHE A 357 9.65 -4.24 2.22
N VAL A 358 9.19 -2.99 2.09
CA VAL A 358 10.00 -1.92 1.49
C VAL A 358 10.52 -0.95 2.56
N ASN A 359 11.82 -0.61 2.46
CA ASN A 359 12.55 0.25 3.40
C ASN A 359 12.17 1.74 3.34
N LEU A 360 11.03 2.09 2.74
CA LEU A 360 10.49 3.45 2.69
C LEU A 360 9.40 3.71 3.75
N SER A 361 8.99 2.66 4.47
CA SER A 361 7.95 2.75 5.50
C SER A 361 8.52 3.24 6.84
N ARG A 362 8.05 4.41 7.29
CA ARG A 362 8.39 4.98 8.61
C ARG A 362 8.03 4.04 9.76
N ASN A 363 6.88 3.37 9.67
CA ASN A 363 6.42 2.42 10.68
C ASN A 363 7.33 1.19 10.75
N ARG A 364 7.80 0.71 9.58
CA ARG A 364 8.80 -0.36 9.53
C ARG A 364 10.12 0.08 10.16
N THR A 365 10.58 1.30 9.90
CA THR A 365 11.79 1.85 10.52
C THR A 365 11.69 1.89 12.04
N VAL A 366 10.54 2.33 12.60
CA VAL A 366 10.28 2.24 14.05
C VAL A 366 10.41 0.80 14.53
N GLY A 367 9.78 -0.14 13.83
CA GLY A 367 9.88 -1.56 14.15
C GLY A 367 11.32 -2.09 14.16
N VAL A 368 12.13 -1.76 13.16
CA VAL A 368 13.54 -2.17 13.08
C VAL A 368 14.31 -1.70 14.31
N ARG A 369 14.16 -0.42 14.66
CA ARG A 369 14.87 0.18 15.80
C ARG A 369 14.42 -0.43 17.13
N LEU A 370 13.12 -0.67 17.32
CA LEU A 370 12.58 -1.40 18.46
C LEU A 370 13.15 -2.83 18.54
N GLY A 371 13.19 -3.53 17.40
CA GLY A 371 13.75 -4.88 17.30
C GLY A 371 15.25 -4.94 17.65
N SER A 372 15.99 -3.88 17.33
CA SER A 372 17.40 -3.68 17.69
C SER A 372 17.62 -3.30 19.16
N GLY A 373 16.55 -3.03 19.91
CA GLY A 373 16.60 -2.73 21.35
C GLY A 373 16.60 -1.24 21.73
N GLU A 374 16.37 -0.33 20.78
CA GLU A 374 16.19 1.10 21.09
C GLU A 374 14.85 1.36 21.80
N LYS A 375 14.80 2.40 22.63
CA LYS A 375 13.56 2.83 23.31
C LYS A 375 12.66 3.62 22.38
N LEU A 376 11.35 3.48 22.54
CA LEU A 376 10.37 4.15 21.69
C LEU A 376 10.49 5.68 21.75
N GLU A 377 10.74 6.24 22.93
CA GLU A 377 10.86 7.68 23.14
C GLU A 377 12.06 8.26 22.37
N ASP A 378 13.19 7.54 22.38
CA ASP A 378 14.41 7.93 21.66
C ASP A 378 14.20 7.82 20.15
N ILE A 379 13.44 6.82 19.70
CA ILE A 379 13.08 6.67 18.28
C ILE A 379 12.21 7.83 17.83
N LEU A 380 11.14 8.14 18.56
CA LEU A 380 10.16 9.15 18.17
C LEU A 380 10.75 10.56 18.22
N SER A 381 11.58 10.87 19.22
CA SER A 381 12.23 12.18 19.34
C SER A 381 13.22 12.47 18.21
N SER A 382 13.81 11.44 17.60
CA SER A 382 14.74 11.59 16.48
C SER A 382 14.03 11.65 15.11
N MET A 383 12.71 11.50 15.04
CA MET A 383 11.97 11.43 13.78
C MET A 383 11.34 12.78 13.41
N ASN A 384 11.56 13.21 12.16
CA ASN A 384 10.96 14.43 11.60
C ASN A 384 9.53 14.21 11.06
N GLN A 385 9.00 12.99 11.16
CA GLN A 385 7.74 12.57 10.54
C GLN A 385 6.96 11.64 11.49
N VAL A 386 5.64 11.74 11.47
CA VAL A 386 4.75 10.95 12.33
C VAL A 386 4.70 9.49 11.85
N ALA A 387 4.89 8.55 12.78
CA ALA A 387 4.64 7.12 12.58
C ALA A 387 3.21 6.78 13.03
N GLU A 388 2.23 6.88 12.12
CA GLU A 388 0.80 6.67 12.44
C GLU A 388 0.50 5.28 13.04
N GLY A 389 1.35 4.27 12.78
CA GLY A 389 1.21 2.94 13.35
C GLY A 389 1.38 2.91 14.87
N VAL A 390 2.21 3.79 15.43
CA VAL A 390 2.40 3.90 16.89
C VAL A 390 1.11 4.38 17.55
N SER A 391 0.52 5.46 17.04
CA SER A 391 -0.78 5.94 17.54
C SER A 391 -1.90 4.94 17.26
N THR A 392 -1.89 4.25 16.12
CA THR A 392 -2.93 3.26 15.79
C THR A 392 -2.84 2.02 16.69
N ALA A 393 -1.64 1.64 17.17
CA ALA A 393 -1.44 0.49 18.04
C ALA A 393 -2.25 0.60 19.34
N GLY A 394 -2.37 1.79 19.93
CA GLY A 394 -3.17 2.03 21.13
C GLY A 394 -4.68 1.76 20.97
N ALA A 395 -5.19 1.72 19.73
CA ALA A 395 -6.58 1.37 19.44
C ALA A 395 -6.81 -0.14 19.25
N VAL A 396 -5.77 -0.94 19.04
CA VAL A 396 -5.89 -2.35 18.62
C VAL A 396 -6.52 -3.21 19.70
N ILE A 397 -6.07 -3.10 20.95
CA ILE A 397 -6.59 -3.93 22.06
C ILE A 397 -8.08 -3.64 22.28
N ALA A 398 -8.45 -2.35 22.30
CA ALA A 398 -9.85 -1.94 22.47
C ALA A 398 -10.74 -2.42 21.30
N LEU A 399 -10.23 -2.41 20.06
CA LEU A 399 -10.93 -2.99 18.91
C LEU A 399 -11.09 -4.50 19.00
N ALA A 400 -10.02 -5.22 19.37
CA ALA A 400 -10.05 -6.67 19.54
C ALA A 400 -11.10 -7.09 20.58
N GLN A 401 -11.16 -6.36 21.70
CA GLN A 401 -12.19 -6.56 22.74
C GLN A 401 -13.59 -6.21 22.24
N LYS A 402 -13.78 -5.03 21.64
CA LYS A 402 -15.09 -4.56 21.15
C LYS A 402 -15.74 -5.52 20.15
N TYR A 403 -14.95 -6.11 19.25
CA TYR A 403 -15.45 -7.02 18.22
C TYR A 403 -15.24 -8.51 18.55
N ASN A 404 -14.72 -8.81 19.74
CA ASN A 404 -14.41 -10.16 20.21
C ASN A 404 -13.58 -10.98 19.19
N VAL A 405 -12.44 -10.42 18.77
CA VAL A 405 -11.52 -11.03 17.80
C VAL A 405 -10.16 -11.24 18.44
N LYS A 406 -9.60 -12.45 18.29
CA LYS A 406 -8.24 -12.75 18.71
C LYS A 406 -7.25 -12.22 17.68
N MET A 407 -6.36 -11.33 18.10
CA MET A 407 -5.37 -10.67 17.25
C MET A 407 -3.98 -10.69 17.90
N PRO A 408 -3.37 -11.88 18.08
CA PRO A 408 -2.14 -12.02 18.86
C PRO A 408 -0.98 -11.17 18.33
N VAL A 409 -0.79 -11.07 17.01
CA VAL A 409 0.29 -10.27 16.43
C VAL A 409 0.06 -8.78 16.70
N LEU A 410 -1.11 -8.24 16.35
CA LEU A 410 -1.34 -6.80 16.47
C LEU A 410 -1.46 -6.34 17.92
N THR A 411 -2.00 -7.18 18.82
CA THR A 411 -2.06 -6.88 20.26
C THR A 411 -0.68 -6.95 20.92
N ALA A 412 0.21 -7.85 20.47
CA ALA A 412 1.60 -7.86 20.94
C ALA A 412 2.32 -6.55 20.59
N ILE A 413 2.07 -5.98 19.41
CA ILE A 413 2.63 -4.68 19.04
C ILE A 413 2.09 -3.57 19.94
N ALA A 414 0.79 -3.54 20.21
CA ALA A 414 0.22 -2.58 21.16
C ALA A 414 0.91 -2.64 22.53
N ARG A 415 1.08 -3.84 23.09
CA ARG A 415 1.78 -4.05 24.37
C ARG A 415 3.27 -3.66 24.32
N ILE A 416 3.94 -3.82 23.18
CA ILE A 416 5.32 -3.34 23.00
C ILE A 416 5.39 -1.82 22.98
N ILE A 417 4.47 -1.17 22.26
CA ILE A 417 4.38 0.29 22.19
C ILE A 417 4.08 0.89 23.58
N ASP A 418 3.23 0.23 24.37
CA ASP A 418 2.90 0.64 25.74
C ASP A 418 3.97 0.21 26.78
N SER A 419 5.12 -0.30 26.34
CA SER A 419 6.23 -0.77 27.19
C SER A 419 5.89 -1.90 28.17
N GLU A 420 4.77 -2.59 27.98
CA GLU A 420 4.36 -3.75 28.78
C GLU A 420 5.10 -5.03 28.38
N LEU A 421 5.57 -5.10 27.13
CA LEU A 421 6.17 -6.30 26.54
C LEU A 421 7.42 -5.93 25.74
N THR A 422 8.49 -6.72 25.89
CA THR A 422 9.67 -6.55 25.04
C THR A 422 9.51 -7.35 23.74
N PRO A 423 10.11 -6.93 22.62
CA PRO A 423 10.08 -7.69 21.36
C PRO A 423 10.48 -9.16 21.51
N LYS A 424 11.54 -9.43 22.28
CA LYS A 424 12.01 -10.80 22.57
C LYS A 424 10.96 -11.64 23.30
N LYS A 425 10.30 -11.07 24.33
CA LYS A 425 9.23 -11.76 25.06
C LYS A 425 8.01 -11.99 24.18
N ALA A 426 7.64 -11.01 23.34
CA ALA A 426 6.53 -11.13 22.41
C ALA A 426 6.70 -12.32 21.45
N VAL A 427 7.90 -12.50 20.88
CA VAL A 427 8.17 -13.66 20.01
C VAL A 427 7.99 -14.98 20.77
N LEU A 428 8.51 -15.08 22.00
CA LEU A 428 8.36 -16.29 22.82
C LEU A 428 6.90 -16.58 23.17
N GLU A 429 6.12 -15.56 23.53
CA GLU A 429 4.68 -15.67 23.80
C GLU A 429 3.89 -16.09 22.56
N LEU A 430 4.21 -15.54 21.38
CA LEU A 430 3.55 -15.90 20.13
C LEU A 430 3.85 -17.36 19.72
N MET A 431 5.08 -17.81 19.91
CA MET A 431 5.50 -19.19 19.57
C MET A 431 4.95 -20.24 20.54
N SER A 432 4.50 -19.85 21.74
CA SER A 432 3.87 -20.75 22.70
C SER A 432 2.35 -20.84 22.55
N LEU A 433 1.76 -20.07 21.63
CA LEU A 433 0.33 -20.15 21.36
C LEU A 433 -0.04 -21.54 20.84
N PRO A 434 -1.27 -22.03 21.15
CA PRO A 434 -1.73 -23.33 20.69
C PRO A 434 -1.67 -23.46 19.17
N GLN A 435 -1.25 -24.63 18.70
CA GLN A 435 -1.36 -24.98 17.28
C GLN A 435 -2.83 -25.20 16.94
N VAL A 436 -3.42 -24.24 16.23
CA VAL A 436 -4.83 -24.28 15.82
C VAL A 436 -4.95 -24.54 14.33
N VAL A 437 -6.07 -25.15 13.93
CA VAL A 437 -6.43 -25.25 12.51
C VAL A 437 -6.56 -23.83 11.94
N GLN A 438 -5.94 -23.57 10.79
CA GLN A 438 -6.16 -22.34 10.05
C GLN A 438 -7.57 -22.35 9.44
N THR A 439 -8.59 -22.01 10.23
CA THR A 439 -9.94 -21.79 9.73
C THR A 439 -10.20 -20.32 9.37
N PRO A 440 -10.92 -20.03 8.27
CA PRO A 440 -11.27 -18.68 7.84
C PRO A 440 -11.99 -17.84 8.89
#